data_AF-A0A7C5CQ85-F1
#
_entry.id   AF-A0A7C5CQ85-F1
#
_cell.length_a   1.000
_cell.length_b   1.000
_cell.length_c   1.000
_cell.angle_alpha   90.00
_cell.angle_beta   90.00
_cell.angle_gamma   90.00
#
_symmetry.space_group_name_H-M   'P 1'
#
loop_
_entity.id
_entity.type
_entity.pdbx_description
1 polymer ?
#
loop_
_entity_poly.entity_id
_entity_poly.type
_entity_poly.pdbx_seq_one_letter_code
_entity_poly.pdbx_strand_id
1 'polypeptide(L)'
;MVNARQRPHSPIAGAIMKVDMTVGMNAGAIYFSRVMHARHAPIRYHFNYRVFSFFLDIDRITELTEQSRWFSHNRFNLFSVYDRNHGARDGTTWRDWLNPLLDEQGLSAAKHKVYLLCFPRVLGYTFNPLSLWFCYNDQEQLCAIVAEVSNTVGEHHHYILHQNNQALDLPVKAHCDKVFYVSPFINMQQHYHFTIDAPNEQLAIRIDEHEQQNTQIRPLLIATQNGEREAFTNKQLWR
;
A
#
# COMPACT_ATOMS: atom_id res chain seq x y z
N MET A 1 14.88 9.14 -15.61
CA MET A 1 14.93 8.93 -14.14
C MET A 1 15.68 7.63 -13.90
N VAL A 2 16.82 7.69 -13.21
CA VAL A 2 17.69 6.52 -13.01
C VAL A 2 17.08 5.67 -11.91
N ASN A 3 16.54 4.50 -12.26
CA ASN A 3 16.10 3.47 -11.33
C ASN A 3 17.33 2.96 -10.55
N ALA A 4 17.47 3.36 -9.29
CA ALA A 4 18.49 2.83 -8.42
C ALA A 4 18.16 1.35 -8.16
N ARG A 5 19.03 0.45 -8.66
CA ARG A 5 18.90 -1.00 -8.48
C ARG A 5 18.89 -1.33 -6.97
N GLN A 6 17.73 -1.68 -6.44
CA GLN A 6 17.60 -2.26 -5.11
C GLN A 6 18.26 -3.64 -5.13
N ARG A 7 19.17 -3.92 -4.18
CA ARG A 7 19.82 -5.23 -4.06
C ARG A 7 18.95 -6.15 -3.21
N PRO A 8 18.70 -7.41 -3.62
CA PRO A 8 17.91 -8.36 -2.83
C PRO A 8 18.75 -8.93 -1.68
N HIS A 9 18.15 -9.06 -0.48
CA HIS A 9 18.77 -9.78 0.65
C HIS A 9 17.80 -10.72 1.37
N SER A 10 18.39 -11.76 1.97
CA SER A 10 17.87 -13.11 2.19
C SER A 10 16.61 -13.25 3.06
N PRO A 11 15.76 -14.25 2.78
CA PRO A 11 14.62 -14.60 3.63
C PRO A 11 15.07 -15.37 4.88
N ILE A 12 14.46 -15.02 6.02
CA ILE A 12 14.47 -15.84 7.24
C ILE A 12 13.27 -16.78 7.11
N ALA A 13 13.54 -18.09 7.08
CA ALA A 13 12.52 -19.12 6.89
C ALA A 13 11.46 -19.11 8.01
N GLY A 14 10.26 -18.62 7.69
CA GLY A 14 9.05 -18.80 8.49
C GLY A 14 8.20 -19.97 7.97
N ALA A 15 7.39 -20.57 8.83
CA ALA A 15 6.48 -21.63 8.44
C ALA A 15 5.35 -21.06 7.55
N ILE A 16 5.13 -21.72 6.40
CA ILE A 16 4.10 -21.37 5.40
C ILE A 16 2.71 -21.56 6.03
N MET A 17 2.09 -20.47 6.48
CA MET A 17 0.69 -20.48 6.86
C MET A 17 -0.14 -20.29 5.59
N LYS A 18 -0.93 -21.31 5.21
CA LYS A 18 -1.95 -21.14 4.16
C LYS A 18 -2.91 -20.06 4.62
N VAL A 19 -2.98 -18.95 3.87
CA VAL A 19 -3.99 -17.93 4.09
C VAL A 19 -5.33 -18.53 3.68
N ASP A 20 -6.19 -18.83 4.65
CA ASP A 20 -7.59 -19.12 4.37
C ASP A 20 -8.27 -17.80 3.95
N MET A 21 -8.21 -17.49 2.66
CA MET A 21 -8.89 -16.36 2.01
C MET A 21 -10.41 -16.60 1.88
N THR A 22 -11.02 -17.34 2.81
CA THR A 22 -12.49 -17.51 2.92
C THR A 22 -13.24 -16.21 3.24
N VAL A 23 -12.55 -15.08 3.39
CA VAL A 23 -13.14 -13.74 3.42
C VAL A 23 -13.52 -13.27 1.99
N GLY A 24 -14.44 -14.04 1.40
CA GLY A 24 -15.32 -13.76 0.26
C GLY A 24 -14.91 -12.73 -0.81
N MET A 25 -14.65 -13.24 -2.02
CA MET A 25 -15.38 -13.02 -3.30
C MET A 25 -15.91 -11.62 -3.71
N ASN A 26 -15.73 -10.56 -2.95
CA ASN A 26 -16.27 -9.23 -3.27
C ASN A 26 -15.23 -8.38 -3.99
N ALA A 27 -15.68 -7.64 -5.00
CA ALA A 27 -14.86 -6.74 -5.82
C ALA A 27 -14.16 -5.62 -5.02
N GLY A 28 -14.56 -5.39 -3.76
CA GLY A 28 -13.86 -4.48 -2.86
C GLY A 28 -14.43 -4.43 -1.44
N ALA A 29 -13.76 -3.65 -0.60
CA ALA A 29 -14.10 -3.39 0.80
C ALA A 29 -13.68 -1.97 1.22
N ILE A 30 -14.17 -1.53 2.37
CA ILE A 30 -13.79 -0.27 3.02
C ILE A 30 -13.11 -0.61 4.34
N TYR A 31 -11.95 -0.02 4.61
CA TYR A 31 -11.31 -0.10 5.92
C TYR A 31 -11.52 1.19 6.68
N PHE A 32 -12.26 1.17 7.77
CA PHE A 32 -12.31 2.29 8.71
C PHE A 32 -11.14 2.14 9.68
N SER A 33 -10.20 3.08 9.60
CA SER A 33 -8.90 2.94 10.25
C SER A 33 -8.57 4.12 11.17
N ARG A 34 -7.63 3.90 12.07
CA ARG A 34 -6.87 4.94 12.76
C ARG A 34 -5.46 4.97 12.22
N VAL A 35 -5.02 6.13 11.78
CA VAL A 35 -3.62 6.40 11.48
C VAL A 35 -2.99 7.06 12.70
N MET A 36 -1.81 6.60 13.07
CA MET A 36 -0.98 7.21 14.09
C MET A 36 0.39 7.50 13.50
N HIS A 37 0.93 8.68 13.83
CA HIS A 37 2.31 9.04 13.57
C HIS A 37 2.96 9.49 14.88
N ALA A 38 4.02 8.82 15.26
CA ALA A 38 4.88 9.17 16.38
C ALA A 38 6.26 9.51 15.86
N ARG A 39 6.63 10.79 15.91
CA ARG A 39 7.99 11.26 15.63
C ARG A 39 8.76 11.34 16.93
N HIS A 40 9.90 10.66 16.99
CA HIS A 40 10.78 10.63 18.15
C HIS A 40 11.90 11.68 18.07
N ALA A 41 12.30 12.09 16.85
CA ALA A 41 13.32 13.09 16.58
C ALA A 41 13.12 13.75 15.19
N PRO A 42 13.63 14.98 14.95
CA PRO A 42 14.24 15.91 15.92
C PRO A 42 13.19 16.62 16.80
N ILE A 43 11.96 16.76 16.30
CA ILE A 43 10.83 17.32 17.05
C ILE A 43 9.91 16.17 17.44
N ARG A 44 9.66 16.01 18.74
CA ARG A 44 8.73 15.01 19.24
C ARG A 44 7.31 15.43 18.97
N TYR A 45 6.56 14.59 18.27
CA TYR A 45 5.15 14.82 18.02
C TYR A 45 4.44 13.47 17.89
N HIS A 46 3.21 13.43 18.37
CA HIS A 46 2.35 12.27 18.27
C HIS A 46 0.95 12.73 17.91
N PHE A 47 0.39 12.15 16.86
CA PHE A 47 -1.00 12.40 16.49
C PHE A 47 -1.66 11.13 16.00
N ASN A 48 -2.95 11.04 16.26
CA ASN A 48 -3.81 9.99 15.80
C ASN A 48 -5.07 10.59 15.18
N TYR A 49 -5.54 10.00 14.10
CA TYR A 49 -6.73 10.48 13.40
C TYR A 49 -7.43 9.32 12.71
N ARG A 50 -8.74 9.49 12.52
CA ARG A 50 -9.56 8.50 11.82
C ARG A 50 -9.48 8.76 10.33
N VAL A 51 -9.40 7.69 9.56
CA VAL A 51 -9.44 7.70 8.10
C VAL A 51 -10.30 6.53 7.63
N PHE A 52 -10.67 6.54 6.36
CA PHE A 52 -11.16 5.33 5.70
C PHE A 52 -10.39 5.15 4.40
N SER A 53 -10.07 3.91 4.03
CA SER A 53 -9.41 3.57 2.78
C SER A 53 -10.22 2.52 2.03
N PHE A 54 -10.13 2.53 0.70
CA PHE A 54 -10.72 1.50 -0.13
C PHE A 54 -9.72 0.38 -0.37
N PHE A 55 -10.21 -0.84 -0.40
CA PHE A 55 -9.48 -2.03 -0.79
C PHE A 55 -10.20 -2.63 -2.00
N LEU A 56 -9.61 -2.47 -3.18
CA LEU A 56 -10.28 -2.66 -4.47
C LEU A 56 -9.61 -3.77 -5.25
N ASP A 57 -10.37 -4.73 -5.76
CA ASP A 57 -9.89 -5.61 -6.83
C ASP A 57 -9.84 -4.79 -8.11
N ILE A 58 -8.64 -4.60 -8.66
CA ILE A 58 -8.44 -3.64 -9.76
C ILE A 58 -9.12 -4.07 -11.06
N ASP A 59 -9.34 -5.37 -11.25
CA ASP A 59 -9.97 -5.91 -12.47
C ASP A 59 -11.50 -5.96 -12.34
N ARG A 60 -12.02 -5.90 -11.11
CA ARG A 60 -13.45 -5.95 -10.80
C ARG A 60 -14.03 -4.61 -10.37
N ILE A 61 -13.26 -3.53 -10.51
CA ILE A 61 -13.69 -2.19 -10.10
C ILE A 61 -15.00 -1.75 -10.77
N THR A 62 -15.24 -2.16 -12.02
CA THR A 62 -16.49 -1.88 -12.74
C THR A 62 -17.72 -2.39 -11.98
N GLU A 63 -17.65 -3.58 -11.39
CA GLU A 63 -18.75 -4.14 -10.59
C GLU A 63 -19.11 -3.24 -9.41
N LEU A 64 -18.10 -2.65 -8.74
CA LEU A 64 -18.32 -1.70 -7.65
C LEU A 64 -18.96 -0.41 -8.14
N THR A 65 -18.58 0.07 -9.32
CA THR A 65 -19.16 1.30 -9.89
C THR A 65 -20.60 1.12 -10.34
N GLU A 66 -20.98 -0.07 -10.81
CA GLU A 66 -22.36 -0.38 -11.21
C GLU A 66 -23.30 -0.54 -10.00
N GLN A 67 -22.77 -1.03 -8.89
CA GLN A 67 -23.54 -1.26 -7.66
C GLN A 67 -23.58 -0.04 -6.71
N SER A 68 -22.75 0.98 -6.96
CA SER A 68 -22.60 2.15 -6.09
C SER A 68 -23.00 3.44 -6.77
N ARG A 69 -23.89 4.20 -6.11
CA ARG A 69 -24.31 5.53 -6.58
C ARG A 69 -23.29 6.61 -6.25
N TRP A 70 -22.47 6.38 -5.22
CA TRP A 70 -21.58 7.38 -4.63
C TRP A 70 -20.12 7.15 -4.95
N PHE A 71 -19.82 6.10 -5.72
CA PHE A 71 -18.48 5.74 -6.14
C PHE A 71 -18.35 5.78 -7.66
N SER A 72 -17.17 6.12 -8.19
CA SER A 72 -16.86 6.02 -9.61
C SER A 72 -15.37 5.82 -9.84
N HIS A 73 -15.03 5.16 -10.94
CA HIS A 73 -13.67 5.00 -11.43
C HIS A 73 -13.47 5.90 -12.66
N ASN A 74 -12.37 6.64 -12.69
CA ASN A 74 -12.01 7.60 -13.75
C ASN A 74 -13.08 8.69 -14.04
N ARG A 75 -14.01 8.94 -13.12
CA ARG A 75 -15.08 9.94 -13.23
C ARG A 75 -15.38 10.58 -11.87
N PHE A 76 -15.79 11.84 -11.89
CA PHE A 76 -16.15 12.59 -10.68
C PHE A 76 -17.39 11.98 -10.01
N ASN A 77 -17.34 11.83 -8.70
CA ASN A 77 -18.47 11.46 -7.82
C ASN A 77 -18.14 11.88 -6.38
N LEU A 78 -19.02 11.59 -5.41
CA LEU A 78 -18.76 11.80 -3.99
C LEU A 78 -17.45 11.14 -3.58
N PHE A 79 -17.28 9.86 -3.93
CA PHE A 79 -16.02 9.14 -3.86
C PHE A 79 -15.56 8.72 -5.25
N SER A 80 -14.28 8.89 -5.56
CA SER A 80 -13.75 8.40 -6.83
C SER A 80 -12.30 7.95 -6.74
N VAL A 81 -11.91 7.03 -7.61
CA VAL A 81 -10.51 6.67 -7.85
C VAL A 81 -10.20 6.89 -9.32
N TYR A 82 -8.96 7.24 -9.62
CA TYR A 82 -8.52 7.52 -10.98
C TYR A 82 -7.17 6.85 -11.23
N ASP A 83 -6.97 6.37 -12.44
CA ASP A 83 -5.71 5.71 -12.80
C ASP A 83 -4.54 6.67 -12.66
N ARG A 84 -4.71 7.91 -13.12
CA ARG A 84 -3.73 9.00 -12.96
C ARG A 84 -3.39 9.40 -11.51
N ASN A 85 -4.01 8.81 -10.49
CA ASN A 85 -3.66 9.07 -9.09
C ASN A 85 -2.83 7.97 -8.42
N HIS A 86 -2.69 6.81 -9.07
CA HIS A 86 -1.96 5.67 -8.51
C HIS A 86 -1.08 5.04 -9.60
N GLY A 87 0.00 4.37 -9.21
CA GLY A 87 0.93 3.73 -10.15
C GLY A 87 1.70 4.74 -11.01
N ALA A 88 1.59 4.65 -12.34
CA ALA A 88 2.32 5.53 -13.26
C ALA A 88 1.95 7.03 -13.15
N ARG A 89 0.71 7.34 -12.69
CA ARG A 89 0.18 8.71 -12.53
C ARG A 89 0.18 9.59 -13.79
N ASP A 90 0.31 9.01 -14.97
CA ASP A 90 0.27 9.69 -16.27
C ASP A 90 -1.01 9.39 -17.07
N GLY A 91 -1.90 8.56 -16.52
CA GLY A 91 -3.14 8.13 -17.16
C GLY A 91 -3.07 6.74 -17.81
N THR A 92 -1.89 6.10 -17.79
CA THR A 92 -1.74 4.68 -18.12
C THR A 92 -2.62 3.84 -17.20
N THR A 93 -3.22 2.77 -17.74
CA THR A 93 -4.04 1.85 -16.93
C THR A 93 -3.17 1.18 -15.86
N TRP A 94 -3.77 0.78 -14.74
CA TRP A 94 -3.02 0.13 -13.68
C TRP A 94 -2.32 -1.16 -14.12
N ARG A 95 -2.96 -1.94 -15.00
CA ARG A 95 -2.39 -3.18 -15.54
C ARG A 95 -1.21 -2.91 -16.49
N ASP A 96 -1.34 -1.91 -17.36
CA ASP A 96 -0.27 -1.55 -18.30
C ASP A 96 0.96 -0.98 -17.59
N TRP A 97 0.80 -0.39 -16.41
CA TRP A 97 1.91 0.03 -15.56
C TRP A 97 2.48 -1.12 -14.71
N LEU A 98 1.61 -1.87 -14.01
CA LEU A 98 2.04 -2.83 -13.00
C LEU A 98 2.65 -4.08 -13.63
N ASN A 99 2.14 -4.55 -14.77
CA ASN A 99 2.61 -5.78 -15.37
C ASN A 99 4.08 -5.69 -15.83
N PRO A 100 4.52 -4.64 -16.56
CA PRO A 100 5.93 -4.46 -16.89
C PRO A 100 6.79 -4.29 -15.63
N LEU A 101 6.33 -3.52 -14.64
CA LEU A 101 7.04 -3.34 -13.37
C LEU A 101 7.33 -4.69 -12.69
N LEU A 102 6.33 -5.58 -12.63
CA LEU A 102 6.49 -6.91 -12.06
C LEU A 102 7.42 -7.80 -12.91
N ASP A 103 7.35 -7.74 -14.24
CA ASP A 103 8.26 -8.50 -15.11
C ASP A 103 9.72 -8.07 -14.93
N GLU A 104 9.98 -6.76 -14.86
CA GLU A 104 11.31 -6.22 -14.66
C GLU A 104 11.95 -6.68 -13.33
N GLN A 105 11.13 -7.00 -12.33
CA GLN A 105 11.56 -7.57 -11.05
C GLN A 105 11.56 -9.12 -11.03
N GLY A 106 11.22 -9.79 -12.13
CA GLY A 106 11.11 -11.25 -12.19
C GLY A 106 9.90 -11.81 -11.41
N LEU A 107 8.85 -11.02 -11.25
CA LEU A 107 7.64 -11.32 -10.45
C LEU A 107 6.42 -11.62 -11.32
N SER A 108 6.61 -12.22 -12.50
CA SER A 108 5.53 -12.46 -13.46
C SER A 108 4.39 -13.32 -12.91
N ALA A 109 4.64 -14.19 -11.92
CA ALA A 109 3.58 -14.99 -11.31
C ALA A 109 2.67 -14.15 -10.39
N ALA A 110 3.16 -13.04 -9.82
CA ALA A 110 2.40 -12.17 -8.91
C ALA A 110 1.33 -11.31 -9.62
N LYS A 111 1.02 -11.56 -10.89
CA LYS A 111 0.10 -10.76 -11.69
C LYS A 111 -1.33 -11.25 -11.66
N HIS A 112 -1.58 -12.47 -11.18
CA HIS A 112 -2.86 -13.15 -11.35
C HIS A 112 -4.01 -12.31 -10.78
N LYS A 113 -3.86 -11.84 -9.53
CA LYS A 113 -4.88 -11.03 -8.88
C LYS A 113 -4.23 -9.89 -8.12
N VAL A 114 -4.78 -8.69 -8.26
CA VAL A 114 -4.19 -7.49 -7.67
C VAL A 114 -5.26 -6.70 -6.94
N TYR A 115 -4.95 -6.38 -5.68
CA TYR A 115 -5.77 -5.47 -4.88
C TYR A 115 -5.04 -4.17 -4.60
N LEU A 116 -5.75 -3.06 -4.72
CA LEU A 116 -5.27 -1.73 -4.36
C LEU A 116 -5.90 -1.28 -3.04
N LEU A 117 -5.06 -1.04 -2.03
CA LEU A 117 -5.43 -0.28 -0.84
C LEU A 117 -5.06 1.19 -1.04
N CYS A 118 -6.03 2.09 -1.03
CA CYS A 118 -5.76 3.51 -1.21
C CYS A 118 -6.80 4.43 -0.56
N PHE A 119 -6.46 5.71 -0.41
CA PHE A 119 -7.44 6.74 -0.09
C PHE A 119 -8.15 7.21 -1.35
N PRO A 120 -9.50 7.22 -1.38
CA PRO A 120 -10.23 7.74 -2.52
C PRO A 120 -10.16 9.26 -2.57
N ARG A 121 -10.50 9.81 -3.74
CA ARG A 121 -10.91 11.20 -3.82
C ARG A 121 -12.24 11.40 -3.10
N VAL A 122 -12.38 12.50 -2.38
CA VAL A 122 -13.65 12.95 -1.80
C VAL A 122 -14.01 14.29 -2.44
N LEU A 123 -15.13 14.35 -3.16
CA LEU A 123 -15.57 15.55 -3.90
C LEU A 123 -14.47 16.15 -4.79
N GLY A 124 -13.66 15.30 -5.41
CA GLY A 124 -12.57 15.69 -6.31
C GLY A 124 -11.23 15.99 -5.65
N TYR A 125 -11.18 16.17 -4.33
CA TYR A 125 -9.94 16.34 -3.56
C TYR A 125 -9.31 14.99 -3.24
N THR A 126 -7.98 14.90 -3.32
CA THR A 126 -7.24 13.68 -3.00
C THR A 126 -6.04 13.97 -2.13
N PHE A 127 -5.82 13.13 -1.15
CA PHE A 127 -4.59 13.07 -0.37
C PHE A 127 -4.25 11.61 -0.16
N ASN A 128 -3.19 11.14 -0.83
CA ASN A 128 -2.83 9.73 -0.88
C ASN A 128 -1.34 9.55 -0.53
N PRO A 129 -0.97 9.60 0.77
CA PRO A 129 0.41 9.48 1.21
C PRO A 129 0.98 8.07 1.02
N LEU A 130 0.12 7.04 1.01
CA LEU A 130 0.49 5.64 0.83
C LEU A 130 -0.62 4.91 0.09
N SER A 131 -0.26 4.20 -0.98
CA SER A 131 -1.07 3.13 -1.55
C SER A 131 -0.31 1.82 -1.54
N LEU A 132 -1.00 0.71 -1.29
CA LEU A 132 -0.42 -0.63 -1.30
C LEU A 132 -1.10 -1.47 -2.39
N TRP A 133 -0.29 -2.07 -3.25
CA TRP A 133 -0.72 -3.00 -4.28
C TRP A 133 -0.37 -4.41 -3.84
N PHE A 134 -1.37 -5.22 -3.49
CA PHE A 134 -1.19 -6.60 -3.08
C PHE A 134 -1.31 -7.50 -4.30
N CYS A 135 -0.22 -8.18 -4.65
CA CYS A 135 -0.04 -8.91 -5.89
C CYS A 135 0.02 -10.42 -5.60
N TYR A 136 -0.96 -11.16 -6.10
CA TYR A 136 -1.16 -12.58 -5.83
C TYR A 136 -0.88 -13.43 -7.07
N ASN A 137 -0.44 -14.67 -6.84
CA ASN A 137 -0.32 -15.69 -7.88
C ASN A 137 -1.64 -16.43 -8.14
N ASP A 138 -1.61 -17.37 -9.08
CA ASP A 138 -2.73 -18.24 -9.48
C ASP A 138 -3.14 -19.26 -8.42
N GLN A 139 -2.30 -19.46 -7.39
CA GLN A 139 -2.64 -20.21 -6.18
C GLN A 139 -3.19 -19.31 -5.05
N GLU A 140 -3.55 -18.06 -5.36
CA GLU A 140 -4.03 -17.05 -4.40
C GLU A 140 -3.05 -16.74 -3.25
N GLN A 141 -1.75 -16.93 -3.48
CA GLN A 141 -0.71 -16.60 -2.51
C GLN A 141 -0.18 -15.20 -2.78
N LEU A 142 -0.01 -14.40 -1.72
CA LEU A 142 0.57 -13.06 -1.80
C LEU A 142 2.07 -13.19 -2.13
N CYS A 143 2.50 -12.71 -3.30
CA CYS A 143 3.88 -12.82 -3.77
C CYS A 143 4.64 -11.50 -3.77
N ALA A 144 3.92 -10.38 -3.86
CA ALA A 144 4.52 -9.06 -3.80
C ALA A 144 3.57 -8.02 -3.20
N ILE A 145 4.14 -6.99 -2.58
CA ILE A 145 3.45 -5.75 -2.23
C ILE A 145 4.21 -4.60 -2.88
N VAL A 146 3.54 -3.80 -3.72
CA VAL A 146 4.11 -2.52 -4.18
C VAL A 146 3.60 -1.42 -3.26
N ALA A 147 4.49 -0.78 -2.51
CA ALA A 147 4.18 0.36 -1.66
C ALA A 147 4.49 1.68 -2.39
N GLU A 148 3.44 2.36 -2.82
CA GLU A 148 3.50 3.68 -3.43
C GLU A 148 3.46 4.74 -2.35
N VAL A 149 4.61 5.32 -2.01
CA VAL A 149 4.75 6.38 -1.02
C VAL A 149 4.78 7.72 -1.74
N SER A 150 4.00 8.70 -1.26
CA SER A 150 3.97 10.05 -1.81
C SER A 150 4.29 11.10 -0.77
N ASN A 151 4.92 12.20 -1.20
CA ASN A 151 5.12 13.37 -0.35
C ASN A 151 4.14 14.50 -0.69
N THR A 152 4.13 15.54 0.15
CA THR A 152 3.21 16.69 0.02
C THR A 152 3.58 17.64 -1.12
N VAL A 153 4.77 17.48 -1.73
CA VAL A 153 5.23 18.30 -2.86
C VAL A 153 4.98 17.63 -4.21
N GLY A 154 4.35 16.46 -4.23
CA GLY A 154 3.88 15.77 -5.43
C GLY A 154 4.82 14.70 -5.98
N GLU A 155 5.95 14.43 -5.33
CA GLU A 155 6.82 13.31 -5.67
C GLU A 155 6.26 12.00 -5.11
N HIS A 156 6.60 10.90 -5.76
CA HIS A 156 6.20 9.55 -5.35
C HIS A 156 7.28 8.53 -5.68
N HIS A 157 7.28 7.41 -4.96
CA HIS A 157 8.18 6.30 -5.20
C HIS A 157 7.48 4.97 -4.93
N HIS A 158 7.92 3.92 -5.62
CA HIS A 158 7.41 2.56 -5.50
C HIS A 158 8.45 1.66 -4.83
N TYR A 159 8.19 1.21 -3.61
CA TYR A 159 8.98 0.18 -2.95
C TYR A 159 8.33 -1.18 -3.22
N ILE A 160 9.08 -2.15 -3.73
CA ILE A 160 8.55 -3.46 -4.10
C ILE A 160 9.02 -4.48 -3.07
N LEU A 161 8.09 -4.97 -2.25
CA LEU A 161 8.35 -5.94 -1.21
C LEU A 161 8.04 -7.33 -1.77
N HIS A 162 9.04 -8.20 -1.91
CA HIS A 162 8.87 -9.53 -2.50
C HIS A 162 9.93 -10.51 -1.99
N GLN A 163 9.70 -11.81 -2.18
CA GLN A 163 10.67 -12.87 -1.91
C GLN A 163 10.96 -13.66 -3.20
N ASN A 164 11.52 -12.98 -4.22
CA ASN A 164 11.88 -13.57 -5.51
C ASN A 164 10.79 -14.48 -6.12
N ASN A 165 9.56 -13.94 -6.25
CA ASN A 165 8.40 -14.63 -6.81
C ASN A 165 7.85 -15.80 -5.96
N GLN A 166 8.36 -15.99 -4.74
CA GLN A 166 7.79 -16.89 -3.75
C GLN A 166 6.64 -16.21 -2.99
N ALA A 167 5.79 -17.01 -2.37
CA ALA A 167 4.81 -16.51 -1.41
C ALA A 167 5.53 -15.79 -0.25
N LEU A 168 4.96 -14.67 0.19
CA LEU A 168 5.44 -13.91 1.34
C LEU A 168 4.92 -14.53 2.64
N ASP A 169 5.81 -14.62 3.62
CA ASP A 169 5.42 -14.92 5.00
C ASP A 169 4.69 -13.72 5.62
N LEU A 170 3.69 -14.01 6.47
CA LEU A 170 2.90 -12.99 7.16
C LEU A 170 3.26 -12.92 8.65
N PRO A 171 3.34 -11.71 9.25
CA PRO A 171 3.30 -10.40 8.58
C PRO A 171 4.49 -10.23 7.63
N VAL A 172 4.26 -9.56 6.50
CA VAL A 172 5.33 -9.20 5.56
C VAL A 172 6.26 -8.23 6.26
N LYS A 173 7.52 -8.62 6.42
CA LYS A 173 8.59 -7.79 6.97
C LYS A 173 9.58 -7.47 5.88
N ALA A 174 9.74 -6.18 5.58
CA ALA A 174 10.68 -5.74 4.56
C ALA A 174 11.43 -4.48 5.00
N HIS A 175 12.67 -4.34 4.54
CA HIS A 175 13.46 -3.14 4.74
C HIS A 175 13.75 -2.50 3.38
N CYS A 176 13.68 -1.17 3.31
CA CYS A 176 14.05 -0.42 2.12
C CYS A 176 14.81 0.85 2.51
N ASP A 177 15.83 1.20 1.73
CA ASP A 177 16.47 2.50 1.87
C ASP A 177 15.51 3.60 1.41
N LYS A 178 15.41 4.69 2.17
CA LYS A 178 14.61 5.85 1.79
C LYS A 178 15.28 6.58 0.65
N VAL A 179 14.58 6.71 -0.47
CA VAL A 179 15.15 7.30 -1.70
C VAL A 179 14.58 8.67 -2.07
N PHE A 180 13.70 9.26 -1.27
CA PHE A 180 13.19 10.62 -1.47
C PHE A 180 12.66 11.26 -0.17
N TYR A 181 12.52 12.60 -0.17
CA TYR A 181 12.08 13.36 1.00
C TYR A 181 10.56 13.21 1.23
N VAL A 182 10.18 12.49 2.27
CA VAL A 182 8.76 12.42 2.71
C VAL A 182 8.44 13.46 3.79
N SER A 183 9.47 14.01 4.45
CA SER A 183 9.36 15.04 5.49
C SER A 183 10.53 16.02 5.37
N PRO A 184 10.29 17.34 5.42
CA PRO A 184 11.37 18.34 5.35
C PRO A 184 12.27 18.35 6.59
N PHE A 185 11.87 17.65 7.66
CA PHE A 185 12.59 17.64 8.95
C PHE A 185 13.51 16.43 9.14
N ILE A 186 13.59 15.56 8.12
CA ILE A 186 14.13 14.21 8.24
C ILE A 186 15.04 13.98 7.02
N ASN A 187 16.33 13.72 7.28
CA ASN A 187 17.37 13.55 6.25
C ASN A 187 17.16 12.30 5.37
N MET A 188 17.95 12.15 4.29
CA MET A 188 17.79 11.04 3.32
C MET A 188 18.41 9.70 3.76
N GLN A 189 19.41 9.70 4.65
CA GLN A 189 20.14 8.49 5.07
C GLN A 189 19.35 7.68 6.10
N GLN A 190 18.23 7.10 5.64
CA GLN A 190 17.27 6.43 6.51
C GLN A 190 16.74 5.16 5.86
N HIS A 191 16.23 4.29 6.72
CA HIS A 191 15.70 3.00 6.35
C HIS A 191 14.24 2.90 6.80
N TYR A 192 13.37 2.45 5.91
CA TYR A 192 12.00 2.08 6.22
C TYR A 192 11.94 0.60 6.54
N HIS A 193 11.33 0.25 7.66
CA HIS A 193 10.94 -1.10 8.01
C HIS A 193 9.43 -1.22 7.91
N PHE A 194 8.96 -2.00 6.94
CA PHE A 194 7.56 -2.31 6.76
C PHE A 194 7.20 -3.57 7.55
N THR A 195 6.08 -3.53 8.26
CA THR A 195 5.39 -4.70 8.81
C THR A 195 3.93 -4.61 8.36
N ILE A 196 3.51 -5.51 7.48
CA ILE A 196 2.19 -5.47 6.84
C ILE A 196 1.53 -6.84 6.99
N ASP A 197 0.37 -6.89 7.64
CA ASP A 197 -0.45 -8.10 7.70
C ASP A 197 -1.25 -8.29 6.40
N ALA A 198 -1.76 -9.51 6.17
CA ALA A 198 -2.70 -9.73 5.08
C ALA A 198 -3.97 -8.90 5.30
N PRO A 199 -4.48 -8.23 4.25
CA PRO A 199 -5.66 -7.38 4.34
C PRO A 199 -6.95 -8.23 4.39
N ASN A 200 -7.23 -8.81 5.56
CA ASN A 200 -8.39 -9.67 5.84
C ASN A 200 -9.47 -8.91 6.63
N GLU A 201 -9.97 -9.44 7.75
CA GLU A 201 -10.98 -8.74 8.57
C GLU A 201 -10.43 -7.46 9.22
N GLN A 202 -9.11 -7.43 9.44
CA GLN A 202 -8.40 -6.30 10.00
C GLN A 202 -7.30 -5.87 9.04
N LEU A 203 -7.07 -4.56 9.00
CA LEU A 203 -5.91 -3.95 8.39
C LEU A 203 -4.91 -3.63 9.49
N ALA A 204 -3.66 -4.06 9.33
CA ALA A 204 -2.55 -3.66 10.18
C ALA A 204 -1.32 -3.37 9.33
N ILE A 205 -0.94 -2.10 9.30
CA ILE A 205 0.25 -1.59 8.61
C ILE A 205 1.07 -0.84 9.64
N ARG A 206 2.37 -1.13 9.68
CA ARG A 206 3.35 -0.39 10.45
C ARG A 206 4.56 -0.10 9.59
N ILE A 207 5.01 1.16 9.64
CA ILE A 207 6.21 1.63 8.97
C ILE A 207 7.05 2.32 10.04
N ASP A 208 8.22 1.75 10.33
CA ASP A 208 9.22 2.38 11.18
C ASP A 208 10.30 3.02 10.30
N GLU A 209 10.61 4.28 10.57
CA GLU A 209 11.68 5.02 9.92
C GLU A 209 12.83 5.19 10.91
N HIS A 210 14.00 4.69 10.53
CA HIS A 210 15.20 4.70 11.35
C HIS A 210 16.36 5.41 10.65
N GLU A 211 17.20 6.07 11.44
CA GLU A 211 18.54 6.49 11.02
C GLU A 211 19.55 5.47 11.53
N GLN A 212 20.42 5.00 10.64
CA GLN A 212 21.53 4.13 11.02
C GLN A 212 22.85 4.88 10.85
N GLN A 213 23.61 5.01 11.93
CA GLN A 213 24.99 5.49 11.91
C GLN A 213 25.87 4.43 12.57
N ASN A 214 26.78 3.83 11.80
CA ASN A 214 27.58 2.67 12.22
C ASN A 214 26.69 1.50 12.71
N THR A 215 26.85 1.09 13.97
CA THR A 215 26.07 0.04 14.63
C THR A 215 24.87 0.57 15.41
N GLN A 216 24.68 1.89 15.48
CA GLN A 216 23.57 2.50 16.22
C GLN A 216 22.36 2.72 15.30
N ILE A 217 21.22 2.19 15.72
CA ILE A 217 19.92 2.41 15.08
C ILE A 217 19.12 3.38 15.94
N ARG A 218 18.75 4.53 15.37
CA ARG A 218 17.95 5.55 16.03
C ARG A 218 16.55 5.58 15.42
N PRO A 219 15.47 5.32 16.18
CA PRO A 219 14.11 5.49 15.68
C PRO A 219 13.81 6.97 15.48
N LEU A 220 13.25 7.31 14.31
CA LEU A 220 12.89 8.68 13.96
C LEU A 220 11.38 8.87 13.93
N LEU A 221 10.67 7.96 13.26
CA LEU A 221 9.23 8.04 13.10
C LEU A 221 8.63 6.64 13.05
N ILE A 222 7.46 6.49 13.64
CA ILE A 222 6.62 5.31 13.52
C ILE A 222 5.30 5.78 12.94
N ALA A 223 4.87 5.17 11.84
CA ALA A 223 3.55 5.34 11.28
C ALA A 223 2.80 4.01 11.37
N THR A 224 1.54 4.04 11.80
CA THR A 224 0.67 2.87 11.76
C THR A 224 -0.67 3.19 11.16
N GLN A 225 -1.26 2.26 10.42
CA GLN A 225 -2.66 2.29 10.03
C GLN A 225 -3.30 0.97 10.45
N ASN A 226 -4.24 1.06 11.40
CA ASN A 226 -4.98 -0.10 11.89
C ASN A 226 -6.47 0.13 11.69
N GLY A 227 -7.20 -0.85 11.16
CA GLY A 227 -8.61 -0.69 10.85
C GLY A 227 -9.39 -1.98 10.71
N GLU A 228 -10.70 -1.84 10.60
CA GLU A 228 -11.65 -2.94 10.46
C GLU A 228 -12.27 -2.93 9.07
N ARG A 229 -12.42 -4.13 8.48
CA ARG A 229 -13.01 -4.31 7.16
C ARG A 229 -14.52 -4.19 7.23
N GLU A 230 -15.07 -3.40 6.33
CA GLU A 230 -16.50 -3.22 6.11
C GLU A 230 -16.84 -3.50 4.65
N ALA A 231 -18.08 -3.94 4.41
CA ALA A 231 -18.55 -4.21 3.07
C ALA A 231 -18.61 -2.92 2.21
N PHE A 232 -18.19 -3.02 0.95
CA PHE A 232 -18.28 -1.91 0.01
C PHE A 232 -19.74 -1.71 -0.44
N THR A 233 -20.47 -0.89 0.30
CA THR A 233 -21.91 -0.65 0.06
C THR A 233 -22.23 0.84 0.11
N ASN A 234 -23.31 1.25 -0.56
CA ASN A 234 -23.81 2.63 -0.46
C ASN A 234 -24.03 3.05 1.00
N LYS A 235 -24.50 2.15 1.88
CA LYS A 235 -24.70 2.45 3.31
C LYS A 235 -23.40 2.83 4.00
N GLN A 236 -22.34 2.04 3.81
CA GLN A 236 -21.06 2.29 4.47
C GLN A 236 -20.34 3.52 3.88
N LEU A 237 -20.53 3.84 2.60
CA LEU A 237 -20.00 5.06 2.00
C LEU A 237 -20.60 6.34 2.60
N TRP A 238 -21.77 6.27 3.23
CA TRP A 238 -22.44 7.41 3.88
C TRP A 238 -22.20 7.54 5.39
N ARG A 239 -21.47 6.60 5.99
CA ARG A 239 -21.21 6.54 7.43
C ARG A 239 -20.13 7.54 7.84
#